data_AF-A0A7V4MGN7-F1
#
_entry.id   AF-A0A7V4MGN7-F1
#
_cell.length_a   1.000
_cell.length_b   1.000
_cell.length_c   1.000
_cell.angle_alpha   90.00
_cell.angle_beta   90.00
_cell.angle_gamma   90.00
#
_symmetry.space_group_name_H-M   'P 1'
#
loop_
_entity.id
_entity.type
_entity.pdbx_description
1 polymer ?
#
loop_
_entity_poly.entity_id
_entity_poly.type
_entity_poly.pdbx_seq_one_letter_code
_entity_poly.pdbx_strand_id
1 'polypeptide(L)'
;MDNRQLYRMIEEVRQQCRFAQAAFQSLKLRLTEPDHEKVFVEVHAFLGHATMLSRLLWPERAASAERGQTLRAELKVADASPLRMAAGRAQIERFDEAYEDWLATVPEANYVDLNLMPAGTLLGSREDVFQRSLDPDTLMLQLRGVPVPLRQICDAVRALEAAAQQWLRSHNPW
;
A
#
# COMPACT_ATOMS: atom_id res chain seq x y z
N MET A 1 -14.56 -15.56 16.14
CA MET A 1 -15.27 -15.32 14.84
C MET A 1 -15.83 -16.65 14.31
N ASP A 2 -17.06 -16.69 13.77
CA ASP A 2 -17.61 -17.94 13.22
C ASP A 2 -17.09 -18.27 11.80
N ASN A 3 -17.27 -19.52 11.35
CA ASN A 3 -16.74 -19.98 10.05
C ASN A 3 -17.31 -19.20 8.85
N ARG A 4 -18.60 -18.83 8.89
CA ARG A 4 -19.25 -18.08 7.80
C ARG A 4 -18.67 -16.68 7.69
N GLN A 5 -18.45 -16.02 8.83
CA GLN A 5 -17.80 -14.72 8.90
C GLN A 5 -16.36 -14.79 8.42
N LEU A 6 -15.58 -15.78 8.87
CA LEU A 6 -14.21 -15.99 8.41
C LEU A 6 -14.14 -16.18 6.89
N TYR A 7 -15.01 -17.00 6.33
CA TYR A 7 -15.07 -17.24 4.89
C TYR A 7 -15.30 -15.95 4.11
N ARG A 8 -16.29 -15.12 4.52
CA ARG A 8 -16.54 -13.80 3.90
C ARG A 8 -15.37 -12.83 4.04
N MET A 9 -14.69 -12.85 5.19
CA MET A 9 -13.49 -12.02 5.39
C MET A 9 -12.35 -12.42 4.46
N ILE A 10 -12.14 -13.72 4.22
CA ILE A 10 -11.11 -14.20 3.30
C ILE A 10 -11.48 -13.91 1.84
N GLU A 11 -12.76 -13.98 1.46
CA GLU A 11 -13.23 -13.52 0.15
C GLU A 11 -12.89 -12.04 -0.08
N GLU A 12 -13.16 -11.20 0.92
CA GLU A 12 -12.84 -9.77 0.87
C GLU A 12 -11.33 -9.53 0.77
N VAL A 13 -10.52 -10.21 1.59
CA VAL A 13 -9.06 -10.17 1.50
C VAL A 13 -8.59 -10.50 0.07
N ARG A 14 -9.10 -11.58 -0.52
CA ARG A 14 -8.73 -11.96 -1.89
C ARG A 14 -9.14 -10.89 -2.90
N GLN A 15 -10.33 -10.30 -2.74
CA GLN A 15 -10.82 -9.27 -3.66
C GLN A 15 -9.97 -8.01 -3.62
N GLN A 16 -9.61 -7.53 -2.42
CA GLN A 16 -8.70 -6.39 -2.25
C GLN A 16 -7.30 -6.69 -2.82
N CYS A 17 -6.82 -7.94 -2.71
CA CYS A 17 -5.58 -8.33 -3.36
C CYS A 17 -5.65 -8.22 -4.89
N ARG A 18 -6.80 -8.57 -5.50
CA ARG A 18 -6.98 -8.47 -6.95
C ARG A 18 -7.05 -7.03 -7.43
N PHE A 19 -7.74 -6.16 -6.70
CA PHE A 19 -7.77 -4.74 -7.02
C PHE A 19 -6.39 -4.09 -6.89
N ALA A 20 -5.66 -4.37 -5.82
CA ALA A 20 -4.27 -3.92 -5.67
C ALA A 20 -3.38 -4.40 -6.84
N GLN A 21 -3.47 -5.68 -7.22
CA GLN A 21 -2.70 -6.21 -8.34
C GLN A 21 -3.05 -5.55 -9.68
N ALA A 22 -4.33 -5.30 -9.95
CA ALA A 22 -4.77 -4.62 -11.15
C ALA A 22 -4.22 -3.19 -11.23
N ALA A 23 -4.34 -2.40 -10.14
CA ALA A 23 -3.77 -1.06 -10.06
C ALA A 23 -2.24 -1.08 -10.25
N PHE A 24 -1.53 -2.04 -9.65
CA PHE A 24 -0.08 -2.16 -9.84
C PHE A 24 0.32 -2.55 -11.26
N GLN A 25 -0.48 -3.37 -11.95
CA GLN A 25 -0.27 -3.68 -13.37
C GLN A 25 -0.47 -2.43 -14.23
N SER A 26 -1.54 -1.67 -14.00
CA SER A 26 -1.81 -0.40 -14.68
C SER A 26 -0.68 0.61 -14.44
N LEU A 27 -0.22 0.76 -13.19
CA LEU A 27 0.93 1.59 -12.83
C LEU A 27 2.13 1.30 -13.74
N LYS A 28 2.50 0.03 -13.86
CA LYS A 28 3.67 -0.38 -14.67
C LYS A 28 3.54 -0.02 -16.15
N LEU A 29 2.33 -0.08 -16.71
CA LEU A 29 2.08 0.28 -18.11
C LEU A 29 2.22 1.79 -18.34
N ARG A 30 1.94 2.59 -17.30
CA ARG A 30 1.93 4.05 -17.36
C ARG A 30 3.29 4.70 -17.08
N LEU A 31 4.27 3.96 -16.57
CA LEU A 31 5.60 4.52 -16.23
C LEU A 31 6.31 5.18 -17.42
N THR A 32 5.94 4.82 -18.65
CA THR A 32 6.49 5.39 -19.89
C THR A 32 5.60 6.47 -20.51
N GLU A 33 4.44 6.76 -19.91
CA GLU A 33 3.53 7.81 -20.39
C GLU A 33 4.06 9.19 -19.97
N PRO A 34 3.90 10.22 -20.82
CA PRO A 34 4.30 11.59 -20.47
C PRO A 34 3.42 12.21 -19.39
N ASP A 35 2.23 11.66 -19.17
CA ASP A 35 1.28 12.13 -18.16
C ASP A 35 1.54 11.44 -16.83
N HIS A 36 2.42 12.06 -16.02
CA HIS A 36 2.80 11.52 -14.72
C HIS A 36 1.64 11.49 -13.73
N GLU A 37 0.60 12.31 -13.89
CA GLU A 37 -0.56 12.30 -12.99
C GLU A 37 -1.24 10.93 -13.02
N LYS A 38 -1.38 10.33 -14.21
CA LYS A 38 -1.95 8.99 -14.35
C LYS A 38 -1.12 7.92 -13.66
N VAL A 39 0.20 8.06 -13.60
CA VAL A 39 1.07 7.16 -12.82
C VAL A 39 0.68 7.23 -11.34
N PHE A 40 0.55 8.44 -10.79
CA PHE A 40 0.21 8.64 -9.38
C PHE A 40 -1.23 8.24 -9.04
N VAL A 41 -2.19 8.37 -9.97
CA VAL A 41 -3.54 7.80 -9.80
C VAL A 41 -3.46 6.30 -9.52
N GLU A 42 -2.68 5.55 -10.30
CA GLU A 42 -2.53 4.10 -10.10
C GLU A 42 -1.73 3.78 -8.82
N VAL A 43 -0.74 4.60 -8.45
CA VAL A 43 -0.05 4.48 -7.15
C VAL A 43 -1.04 4.60 -6.00
N HIS A 44 -1.91 5.61 -6.02
CA HIS A 44 -2.91 5.83 -4.97
C HIS A 44 -3.96 4.71 -4.94
N ALA A 45 -4.42 4.24 -6.10
CA ALA A 45 -5.32 3.09 -6.17
C ALA A 45 -4.67 1.83 -5.56
N PHE A 46 -3.42 1.54 -5.91
CA PHE A 46 -2.67 0.42 -5.33
C PHE A 46 -2.51 0.54 -3.82
N LEU A 47 -2.06 1.71 -3.33
CA LEU A 47 -1.84 1.95 -1.90
C LEU A 47 -3.13 1.95 -1.10
N GLY A 48 -4.24 2.42 -1.66
CA GLY A 48 -5.56 2.36 -1.04
C GLY A 48 -5.96 0.91 -0.74
N HIS A 49 -5.88 0.03 -1.73
CA HIS A 49 -6.18 -1.39 -1.55
C HIS A 49 -5.16 -2.09 -0.63
N ALA A 50 -3.87 -1.76 -0.73
CA ALA A 50 -2.85 -2.28 0.18
C ALA A 50 -3.11 -1.86 1.64
N THR A 51 -3.57 -0.63 1.85
CA THR A 51 -3.95 -0.09 3.17
C THR A 51 -5.18 -0.82 3.72
N MET A 52 -6.20 -1.07 2.90
CA MET A 52 -7.36 -1.89 3.30
C MET A 52 -6.94 -3.30 3.74
N LEU A 53 -6.05 -3.95 2.98
CA LEU A 53 -5.46 -5.24 3.37
C LEU A 53 -4.70 -5.13 4.71
N SER A 54 -3.90 -4.09 4.88
CA SER A 54 -3.19 -3.83 6.13
C SER A 54 -4.15 -3.69 7.31
N ARG A 55 -5.28 -2.98 7.18
CA ARG A 55 -6.29 -2.86 8.24
C ARG A 55 -7.06 -4.14 8.48
N LEU A 56 -7.25 -4.98 7.46
CA LEU A 56 -7.85 -6.30 7.61
C LEU A 56 -6.96 -7.22 8.44
N LEU A 57 -5.64 -7.19 8.20
CA LEU A 57 -4.66 -8.04 8.86
C LEU A 57 -4.16 -7.48 10.20
N TRP A 58 -3.90 -6.18 10.31
CA TRP A 58 -3.43 -5.47 11.51
C TRP A 58 -4.36 -4.29 11.86
N PRO A 59 -5.58 -4.57 12.36
CA PRO A 59 -6.53 -3.54 12.73
C PRO A 59 -6.06 -2.73 13.94
N GLU A 60 -6.39 -1.44 13.97
CA GLU A 60 -6.13 -0.57 15.13
C GLU A 60 -7.22 -0.67 16.20
N ARG A 61 -8.45 -0.94 15.78
CA ARG A 61 -9.57 -1.12 16.71
C ARG A 61 -9.33 -2.36 17.57
N ALA A 62 -9.20 -2.19 18.88
CA ALA A 62 -8.93 -3.27 19.84
C ALA A 62 -9.93 -4.44 19.72
N ALA A 63 -11.22 -4.14 19.56
CA ALA A 63 -12.28 -5.15 19.35
C ALA A 63 -12.12 -5.98 18.05
N SER A 64 -11.19 -5.62 17.16
CA SER A 64 -10.88 -6.35 15.93
C SER A 64 -9.54 -7.08 15.99
N ALA A 65 -8.79 -7.01 17.09
CA ALA A 65 -7.47 -7.62 17.22
C ALA A 65 -7.52 -9.14 16.96
N GLU A 66 -8.50 -9.84 17.54
CA GLU A 66 -8.72 -11.28 17.32
C GLU A 66 -8.90 -11.58 15.84
N ARG A 67 -9.77 -10.85 15.14
CA ARG A 67 -10.00 -11.02 13.69
C ARG A 67 -8.71 -10.86 12.89
N GLY A 68 -7.88 -9.86 13.19
CA GLY A 68 -6.61 -9.67 12.51
C GLY A 68 -5.67 -10.86 12.74
N GLN A 69 -5.55 -11.33 13.98
CA GLN A 69 -4.74 -12.50 14.34
C GLN A 69 -5.23 -13.77 13.63
N THR A 70 -6.54 -14.03 13.63
CA THR A 70 -7.14 -15.17 12.92
C THR A 70 -6.81 -15.13 11.43
N LEU A 71 -7.02 -13.99 10.76
CA LEU A 71 -6.73 -13.89 9.32
C LEU A 71 -5.25 -14.13 9.01
N ARG A 72 -4.33 -13.60 9.82
CA ARG A 72 -2.89 -13.83 9.63
C ARG A 72 -2.52 -15.29 9.86
N ALA A 73 -3.11 -15.95 10.85
CA ALA A 73 -2.86 -17.37 11.11
C ALA A 73 -3.37 -18.27 9.97
N GLU A 74 -4.62 -18.09 9.55
CA GLU A 74 -5.26 -18.87 8.48
C GLU A 74 -4.55 -18.70 7.12
N LEU A 75 -4.13 -17.48 6.81
CA LEU A 75 -3.45 -17.13 5.56
C LEU A 75 -1.92 -17.18 5.64
N LYS A 76 -1.37 -17.63 6.79
CA LYS A 76 0.06 -17.78 7.05
C LYS A 76 0.87 -16.50 6.78
N VAL A 77 0.32 -15.35 7.16
CA VAL A 77 0.96 -14.05 6.98
C VAL A 77 1.89 -13.76 8.17
N ALA A 78 3.17 -13.61 7.90
CA ALA A 78 4.15 -13.23 8.92
C ALA A 78 3.94 -11.80 9.44
N ASP A 79 4.22 -11.55 10.72
CA ASP A 79 4.09 -10.22 11.34
C ASP A 79 5.05 -9.16 10.76
N ALA A 80 6.16 -9.60 10.16
CA ALA A 80 7.12 -8.76 9.45
C ALA A 80 6.77 -8.50 7.98
N SER A 81 5.58 -8.90 7.52
CA SER A 81 5.15 -8.74 6.14
C SER A 81 5.12 -7.26 5.69
N PRO A 82 5.57 -6.93 4.47
CA PRO A 82 5.45 -5.59 3.90
C PRO A 82 4.01 -5.04 3.87
N LEU A 83 3.00 -5.92 3.89
CA LEU A 83 1.59 -5.54 3.97
C LEU A 83 1.22 -4.81 5.27
N ARG A 84 2.07 -4.89 6.30
CA ARG A 84 1.87 -4.09 7.52
C ARG A 84 2.04 -2.60 7.24
N MET A 85 2.79 -2.23 6.20
CA MET A 85 2.99 -0.84 5.77
C MET A 85 3.43 0.08 6.92
N ALA A 86 4.37 -0.40 7.75
CA ALA A 86 4.68 0.19 9.06
C ALA A 86 4.97 1.71 9.04
N ALA A 87 5.59 2.23 7.97
CA ALA A 87 5.87 3.66 7.83
C ALA A 87 4.83 4.40 6.96
N GLY A 88 4.35 3.77 5.88
CA GLY A 88 3.52 4.43 4.87
C GLY A 88 2.01 4.43 5.15
N ARG A 89 1.50 3.55 6.02
CA ARG A 89 0.05 3.38 6.21
C ARG A 89 -0.65 4.63 6.72
N ALA A 90 -0.10 5.24 7.77
CA ALA A 90 -0.69 6.41 8.41
C ALA A 90 -0.84 7.59 7.44
N GLN A 91 0.11 7.74 6.50
CA GLN A 91 0.07 8.81 5.50
C GLN A 91 -1.05 8.68 4.47
N ILE A 92 -1.62 7.48 4.31
CA ILE A 92 -2.76 7.20 3.43
C ILE A 92 -4.07 7.26 4.22
N GLU A 93 -4.10 6.67 5.42
CA GLU A 93 -5.32 6.59 6.23
C GLU A 93 -5.77 7.94 6.79
N ARG A 94 -4.80 8.76 7.20
CA ARG A 94 -5.01 10.11 7.75
C ARG A 94 -4.46 11.13 6.78
N PHE A 95 -4.84 11.03 5.51
CA PHE A 95 -4.20 11.78 4.43
C PHE A 95 -4.19 13.29 4.70
N ASP A 96 -5.32 13.84 5.12
CA ASP A 96 -5.50 15.24 5.48
C ASP A 96 -4.56 15.65 6.62
N GLU A 97 -4.67 15.00 7.78
CA GLU A 97 -3.87 15.32 8.96
C GLU A 97 -2.36 15.11 8.69
N ALA A 98 -1.99 14.02 8.02
CA ALA A 98 -0.60 13.74 7.67
C ALA A 98 -0.04 14.66 6.58
N TYR A 99 -0.90 15.33 5.81
CA TYR A 99 -0.49 16.35 4.86
C TYR A 99 -0.31 17.69 5.56
N GLU A 100 -1.23 18.08 6.46
CA GLU A 100 -1.11 19.28 7.30
C GLU A 100 0.12 19.22 8.20
N ASP A 101 0.32 18.11 8.92
CA ASP A 101 1.47 17.86 9.79
C ASP A 101 2.78 18.01 9.02
N TRP A 102 2.85 17.45 7.82
CA TRP A 102 4.03 17.56 6.97
C TRP A 102 4.21 18.98 6.44
N LEU A 103 3.15 19.63 5.95
CA LEU A 103 3.21 20.98 5.40
C LEU A 103 3.74 21.99 6.42
N ALA A 104 3.39 21.82 7.70
CA ALA A 104 3.92 22.61 8.81
C ALA A 104 5.44 22.49 8.99
N THR A 105 6.06 21.42 8.46
CA THR A 105 7.53 21.21 8.51
C THR A 105 8.27 21.76 7.29
N VAL A 106 7.56 22.09 6.20
CA VAL A 106 8.18 22.56 4.95
C VAL A 106 8.38 24.08 4.98
N PRO A 107 9.63 24.59 4.91
CA PRO A 107 9.87 26.02 4.82
C PRO A 107 9.24 26.59 3.53
N GLU A 108 8.40 27.61 3.69
CA GLU A 108 7.79 28.40 2.60
C GLU A 108 6.82 27.64 1.68
N ALA A 109 6.37 26.43 2.05
CA ALA A 109 5.50 25.57 1.23
C ALA A 109 5.98 25.40 -0.23
N ASN A 110 7.29 25.56 -0.46
CA ASN A 110 7.92 25.40 -1.75
C ASN A 110 8.37 23.95 -1.90
N TYR A 111 7.47 23.10 -2.39
CA TYR A 111 7.69 21.67 -2.62
C TYR A 111 7.22 21.27 -4.02
N VAL A 112 7.78 20.19 -4.54
CA VAL A 112 7.34 19.57 -5.78
C VAL A 112 6.26 18.54 -5.45
N ASP A 113 5.09 18.66 -6.07
CA ASP A 113 3.99 17.73 -5.81
C ASP A 113 4.33 16.33 -6.37
N LEU A 114 4.47 16.23 -7.70
CA LEU A 114 4.67 14.96 -8.40
C LEU A 114 6.07 14.91 -9.04
N ASN A 115 6.87 13.93 -8.64
CA ASN A 115 8.16 13.65 -9.23
C ASN A 115 8.27 12.18 -9.67
N LEU A 116 8.64 11.95 -10.93
CA LEU A 116 8.88 10.61 -11.48
C LEU A 116 10.29 10.58 -12.07
N MET A 117 11.28 10.24 -11.25
CA MET A 117 12.69 10.19 -11.65
C MET A 117 13.45 9.13 -10.85
N PRO A 118 14.49 8.50 -11.43
CA PRO A 118 15.38 7.61 -10.70
C PRO A 118 16.05 8.30 -9.49
N ALA A 119 16.29 7.54 -8.41
CA ALA A 119 16.99 8.04 -7.24
C ALA A 119 18.40 8.57 -7.58
N GLY A 120 18.80 9.68 -6.94
CA GLY A 120 20.15 10.26 -7.08
C GLY A 120 20.36 11.17 -8.30
N THR A 121 19.31 11.50 -9.05
CA THR A 121 19.37 12.43 -10.20
C THR A 121 19.41 13.92 -9.81
N LEU A 122 19.15 14.24 -8.54
CA LEU A 122 19.14 15.61 -7.99
C LEU A 122 20.47 15.91 -7.28
N LEU A 123 21.50 16.27 -8.05
CA LEU A 123 22.79 16.70 -7.52
C LEU A 123 22.94 18.22 -7.67
N GLY A 124 23.06 18.95 -6.54
CA GLY A 124 23.70 20.28 -6.53
C GLY A 124 22.92 21.50 -6.02
N SER A 125 21.69 21.36 -5.54
CA SER A 125 20.92 22.42 -4.85
C SER A 125 20.26 21.86 -3.59
N ARG A 126 19.62 22.68 -2.74
CA ARG A 126 18.82 22.20 -1.58
C ARG A 126 18.06 20.94 -2.03
N GLU A 127 18.11 19.86 -1.24
CA GLU A 127 17.31 18.67 -1.56
C GLU A 127 15.86 19.12 -1.77
N ASP A 128 15.35 18.93 -2.99
CA ASP A 128 13.97 19.28 -3.31
C ASP A 128 13.05 18.53 -2.35
N VAL A 129 12.10 19.25 -1.77
CA VAL A 129 11.10 18.65 -0.90
C VAL A 129 9.98 18.12 -1.79
N PHE A 130 9.73 16.81 -1.72
CA PHE A 130 8.69 16.16 -2.53
C PHE A 130 7.49 15.78 -1.69
N GLN A 131 6.29 16.10 -2.18
CA GLN A 131 5.07 15.50 -1.65
C GLN A 131 5.00 14.03 -2.08
N ARG A 132 5.27 13.75 -3.36
CA ARG A 132 5.21 12.42 -3.97
C ARG A 132 6.37 12.27 -4.97
N SER A 133 7.30 11.36 -4.70
CA SER A 133 8.39 11.05 -5.61
C SER A 133 8.46 9.54 -5.85
N LEU A 134 8.32 9.09 -7.08
CA LEU A 134 8.44 7.70 -7.46
C LEU A 134 9.71 7.48 -8.29
N ASP A 135 10.53 6.53 -7.87
CA ASP A 135 11.60 5.99 -8.69
C ASP A 135 11.01 4.92 -9.64
N PRO A 136 11.02 5.14 -10.98
CA PRO A 136 10.41 4.23 -11.94
C PRO A 136 11.15 2.88 -12.08
N ASP A 137 12.44 2.82 -11.73
CA ASP A 137 13.25 1.62 -11.86
C ASP A 137 13.06 0.70 -10.64
N THR A 138 13.17 1.29 -9.45
CA THR A 138 13.07 0.54 -8.19
C THR A 138 11.63 0.36 -7.72
N LEU A 139 10.70 1.23 -8.16
CA LEU A 139 9.34 1.38 -7.63
C LEU A 139 9.32 1.69 -6.13
N MET A 140 10.33 2.44 -5.69
CA MET A 140 10.33 3.06 -4.37
C MET A 140 9.57 4.38 -4.46
N LEU A 141 8.43 4.47 -3.77
CA LEU A 141 7.75 5.73 -3.56
C LEU A 141 8.34 6.40 -2.31
N GLN A 142 8.68 7.67 -2.41
CA GLN A 142 8.82 8.57 -1.28
C GLN A 142 7.54 9.39 -1.18
N LEU A 143 6.76 9.15 -0.12
CA LEU A 143 5.57 9.94 0.18
C LEU A 143 5.93 10.85 1.35
N ARG A 144 6.08 12.15 1.10
CA ARG A 144 6.45 13.14 2.12
C ARG A 144 7.66 12.69 2.97
N GLY A 145 8.71 12.22 2.29
CA GLY A 145 9.95 11.70 2.91
C GLY A 145 9.88 10.29 3.51
N VAL A 146 8.71 9.63 3.46
CA VAL A 146 8.56 8.25 3.94
C VAL A 146 8.70 7.25 2.80
N PRO A 147 9.63 6.29 2.89
CA PRO A 147 9.82 5.27 1.86
C PRO A 147 8.71 4.22 1.90
N VAL A 148 8.15 3.91 0.73
CA VAL A 148 7.10 2.90 0.52
C VAL A 148 7.52 2.01 -0.66
N PRO A 149 7.98 0.77 -0.40
CA PRO A 149 8.50 -0.12 -1.44
C PRO A 149 7.35 -0.82 -2.19
N LEU A 150 6.81 -0.18 -3.23
CA LEU A 150 5.60 -0.65 -3.93
C LEU A 150 5.75 -2.07 -4.47
N ARG A 151 6.93 -2.41 -5.00
CA ARG A 151 7.24 -3.76 -5.51
C ARG A 151 7.12 -4.83 -4.43
N GLN A 152 7.74 -4.61 -3.27
CA GLN A 152 7.71 -5.57 -2.16
C GLN A 152 6.29 -5.76 -1.61
N ILE A 153 5.51 -4.68 -1.56
CA ILE A 153 4.10 -4.74 -1.19
C ILE A 153 3.33 -5.57 -2.22
N CYS A 154 3.54 -5.34 -3.53
CA CYS A 154 2.86 -6.10 -4.59
C CYS A 154 3.18 -7.60 -4.54
N ASP A 155 4.44 -7.97 -4.30
CA ASP A 155 4.85 -9.36 -4.16
C ASP A 155 4.18 -10.02 -2.95
N ALA A 156 4.06 -9.30 -1.83
CA ALA A 156 3.32 -9.77 -0.67
C ALA A 156 1.80 -9.87 -0.91
N VAL A 157 1.21 -8.94 -1.68
CA VAL A 157 -0.20 -9.01 -2.12
C VAL A 157 -0.44 -10.27 -2.97
N ARG A 158 0.47 -10.61 -3.89
CA ARG A 158 0.36 -11.82 -4.72
C ARG A 158 0.41 -13.09 -3.89
N ALA A 159 1.33 -13.16 -2.94
CA ALA A 159 1.43 -14.29 -2.02
C ALA A 159 0.15 -14.45 -1.18
N LEU A 160 -0.42 -13.32 -0.71
CA LEU A 160 -1.67 -13.31 0.04
C LEU A 160 -2.87 -13.76 -0.80
N GLU A 161 -2.98 -13.31 -2.05
CA GLU A 161 -4.04 -13.74 -2.98
C GLU A 161 -4.00 -15.25 -3.20
N ALA A 162 -2.81 -15.80 -3.45
CA ALA A 162 -2.62 -17.23 -3.65
C ALA A 162 -3.01 -18.03 -2.39
N ALA A 163 -2.62 -17.55 -1.20
CA ALA A 163 -3.00 -18.18 0.08
C ALA A 163 -4.52 -18.15 0.30
N ALA A 164 -5.16 -16.98 0.09
CA ALA A 164 -6.61 -16.83 0.22
C ALA A 164 -7.36 -17.69 -0.80
N GLN A 165 -6.89 -17.74 -2.05
CA GLN A 165 -7.46 -18.56 -3.10
C GLN A 165 -7.35 -20.05 -2.80
N GLN A 166 -6.24 -20.51 -2.24
CA GLN A 166 -6.07 -21.89 -1.80
C GLN A 166 -6.99 -22.20 -0.62
N TRP A 167 -7.04 -21.31 0.39
CA TRP A 167 -7.89 -21.47 1.56
C TRP A 167 -9.36 -21.60 1.17
N LEU A 168 -9.86 -20.74 0.28
CA LEU A 168 -11.25 -20.77 -0.19
C LEU A 168 -11.60 -22.02 -1.02
N ARG A 169 -10.61 -22.73 -1.58
CA ARG A 169 -10.84 -24.00 -2.29
C ARG A 169 -10.92 -25.19 -1.34
N SER A 170 -10.25 -25.11 -0.20
CA SER A 170 -10.17 -26.21 0.76
C SER A 170 -11.17 -26.12 1.92
N HIS A 171 -11.89 -25.00 2.04
CA HIS A 171 -12.87 -24.77 3.10
C HIS A 171 -14.27 -24.58 2.52
N ASN A 172 -15.28 -24.98 3.29
CA ASN A 172 -16.69 -24.74 2.98
C ASN A 172 -17.25 -23.77 4.04
N PRO A 173 -18.05 -22.76 3.67
CA PRO A 173 -18.74 -21.91 4.63
C PRO A 173 -19.81 -22.63 5.47
N TRP A 174 -20.26 -23.82 5.05
CA TRP A 174 -21.34 -24.62 5.67
C TRP A 174 -20.81 -25.85 6.40
#